data_AF-A0A8T2N4M4-F1
#
_entry.id   AF-A0A8T2N4M4-F1
#
_cell.length_a   1.000
_cell.length_b   1.000
_cell.length_c   1.000
_cell.angle_alpha   90.00
_cell.angle_beta   90.00
_cell.angle_gamma   90.00
#
_symmetry.space_group_name_H-M   'P 1'
#
loop_
_entity.id
_entity.type
_entity.pdbx_description
1 polymer ?
#
loop_
_entity_poly.entity_id
_entity_poly.type
_entity_poly.pdbx_seq_one_letter_code
_entity_poly.pdbx_strand_id
1 'polypeptide(L)'
;MSRELLESDGGSGQDEGDFNWDDFLEENGLSAVPHHAFKHVDLSLQTGLTPGMKLEVRVRGGSQSDEYYWLATIITTCGQLLLLRYEGYLDDRRADFWCDIMTADLHSVGWSRQLGRSMKPPEGVREKLENWEALLETALSEACSAPANLLEGPHRGKNPLDLLAPGSSVELQDSQDPGAAWVAEIEENVGGRLCLRYTGTEGLPETHARRWLFYLHPLLHPPGWAQEHGCTLVPPAVLRGLRSEAEWDEIRQKISTQEADGAITEDLFKDRPAISAHSFTEGMKLEAVDPSSPFCISPATVTKVFNDKFFLVEMDELRGEKDGAGPRSSFLCHRGSAGILPVQWCLKNGVQLSPPPGYQGQDFDWADYLKKCGAEAAPQHCFPTEENAHDFVESMMLEAVNPLSAEHIHVAAVSKVKGQHIWLRLEGVKQAVPELIVHVDSMDIFPVSWCETNGYSLQHPSKPPVQKQRRVAVVQPEKHRAPPRTTPPDMLKQQENGQSESGQGNGKYCCPKIYFNHRCFSGPYLNKGRIAELPQCIGPGNCVLVLKEVLTLLINAAYKPSRVLRELQLDEEARWQGQGETLKAK
;
A
#
# COMPACT_ATOMS: atom_id res chain seq x y z
N MET A 1 -53.48 23.11 -13.92
CA MET A 1 -54.43 22.39 -13.06
C MET A 1 -54.00 20.93 -13.00
N SER A 2 -53.52 20.60 -11.82
CA SER A 2 -53.13 19.33 -11.21
C SER A 2 -53.61 18.05 -11.90
N ARG A 3 -52.68 17.15 -12.20
CA ARG A 3 -52.94 15.71 -12.31
C ARG A 3 -51.93 15.01 -11.40
N GLU A 4 -52.42 14.57 -10.26
CA GLU A 4 -51.70 13.81 -9.24
C GLU A 4 -51.16 12.51 -9.87
N LEU A 5 -49.85 12.32 -9.76
CA LEU A 5 -49.15 11.07 -9.98
C LEU A 5 -49.20 10.30 -8.65
N LEU A 6 -49.81 9.11 -8.70
CA LEU A 6 -49.76 8.14 -7.61
C LEU A 6 -48.31 7.67 -7.45
N GLU A 7 -47.70 8.08 -6.34
CA GLU A 7 -46.48 7.47 -5.78
C GLU A 7 -46.82 6.03 -5.39
N SER A 8 -46.22 5.04 -6.09
CA SER A 8 -46.16 3.69 -5.55
C SER A 8 -44.93 3.62 -4.64
N ASP A 9 -45.20 3.74 -3.35
CA ASP A 9 -44.28 3.40 -2.28
C ASP A 9 -43.89 1.92 -2.41
N GLY A 10 -42.62 1.70 -2.74
CA GLY A 10 -42.03 0.41 -3.05
C GLY A 10 -40.62 0.33 -2.52
N GLY A 11 -40.40 0.85 -1.31
CA GLY A 11 -39.18 0.62 -0.53
C GLY A 11 -39.08 -0.84 -0.11
N SER A 12 -38.67 -1.71 -1.03
CA SER A 12 -37.98 -2.94 -0.64
C SER A 12 -36.47 -2.65 -0.73
N GLY A 13 -35.92 -2.15 0.37
CA GLY A 13 -34.49 -2.30 0.63
C GLY A 13 -34.21 -3.80 0.63
N GLN A 14 -33.79 -4.32 -0.51
CA GLN A 14 -33.12 -5.60 -0.56
C GLN A 14 -31.79 -5.35 0.14
N ASP A 15 -31.67 -5.93 1.33
CA ASP A 15 -30.41 -6.17 2.01
C ASP A 15 -29.62 -7.12 1.10
N GLU A 16 -29.00 -6.57 0.04
CA GLU A 16 -27.94 -7.25 -0.70
C GLU A 16 -26.85 -7.52 0.33
N GLY A 17 -26.77 -8.76 0.82
CA GLY A 17 -25.80 -9.09 1.86
C GLY A 17 -24.41 -8.66 1.41
N ASP A 18 -23.78 -7.79 2.20
CA ASP A 18 -22.44 -7.27 1.94
C ASP A 18 -21.49 -8.40 1.51
N PHE A 19 -20.80 -8.20 0.38
CA PHE A 19 -19.82 -9.16 -0.11
C PHE A 19 -18.73 -9.37 0.93
N ASN A 20 -18.47 -10.64 1.26
CA ASN A 20 -17.44 -11.02 2.22
C ASN A 20 -16.41 -11.94 1.54
N TRP A 21 -15.15 -11.49 1.53
CA TRP A 21 -14.05 -12.23 0.92
C TRP A 21 -13.80 -13.59 1.55
N ASP A 22 -13.88 -13.72 2.88
CA ASP A 22 -13.64 -15.00 3.56
C ASP A 22 -14.68 -16.05 3.18
N ASP A 23 -15.96 -15.67 3.18
CA ASP A 23 -17.06 -16.54 2.75
C ASP A 23 -16.87 -16.92 1.27
N PHE A 24 -16.55 -15.96 0.42
CA PHE A 24 -16.32 -16.19 -1.01
C PHE A 24 -15.14 -17.15 -1.26
N LEU A 25 -14.01 -16.97 -0.59
CA LEU A 25 -12.84 -17.82 -0.73
C LEU A 25 -13.11 -19.23 -0.20
N GLU A 26 -13.78 -19.36 0.95
CA GLU A 26 -14.09 -20.65 1.57
C GLU A 26 -15.12 -21.44 0.76
N GLU A 27 -16.20 -20.79 0.31
CA GLU A 27 -17.24 -21.43 -0.52
C GLU A 27 -16.70 -21.99 -1.84
N ASN A 28 -15.70 -21.32 -2.43
CA ASN A 28 -15.10 -21.69 -3.71
C ASN A 28 -13.80 -22.49 -3.59
N GLY A 29 -13.28 -22.69 -2.36
CA GLY A 29 -12.01 -23.38 -2.13
C GLY A 29 -10.81 -22.65 -2.74
N LEU A 30 -10.85 -21.31 -2.80
CA LEU A 30 -9.84 -20.46 -3.42
C LEU A 30 -8.89 -19.88 -2.36
N SER A 31 -7.76 -19.35 -2.81
CA SER A 31 -6.77 -18.70 -1.94
C SER A 31 -6.48 -17.28 -2.42
N ALA A 32 -6.20 -16.38 -1.49
CA ALA A 32 -5.78 -15.02 -1.81
C ALA A 32 -4.29 -14.98 -2.17
N VAL A 33 -3.91 -14.08 -3.08
CA VAL A 33 -2.49 -13.75 -3.28
C VAL A 33 -1.94 -13.13 -1.98
N PRO A 34 -0.74 -13.53 -1.51
CA PRO A 34 -0.14 -12.96 -0.32
C PRO A 34 0.04 -11.42 -0.40
N HIS A 35 -0.20 -10.70 0.70
CA HIS A 35 -0.09 -9.23 0.73
C HIS A 35 1.28 -8.70 0.30
N HIS A 36 2.36 -9.37 0.70
CA HIS A 36 3.73 -8.94 0.38
C HIS A 36 4.09 -9.09 -1.10
N ALA A 37 3.27 -9.78 -1.90
CA ALA A 37 3.43 -9.82 -3.36
C ALA A 37 3.10 -8.46 -4.01
N PHE A 38 2.33 -7.60 -3.34
CA PHE A 38 1.93 -6.28 -3.82
C PHE A 38 2.87 -5.19 -3.30
N LYS A 39 4.08 -5.13 -3.88
CA LYS A 39 5.17 -4.25 -3.40
C LYS A 39 4.75 -2.79 -3.21
N HIS A 40 3.94 -2.24 -4.13
CA HIS A 40 3.50 -0.85 -4.07
C HIS A 40 2.55 -0.58 -2.89
N VAL A 41 1.74 -1.56 -2.48
CA VAL A 41 0.91 -1.49 -1.26
C VAL A 41 1.77 -1.63 -0.01
N ASP A 42 2.72 -2.56 -0.01
CA ASP A 42 3.63 -2.75 1.14
C ASP A 42 4.47 -1.49 1.40
N LEU A 43 4.99 -0.86 0.34
CA LEU A 43 5.71 0.41 0.41
C LEU A 43 4.83 1.55 0.93
N SER A 44 3.55 1.61 0.55
CA SER A 44 2.65 2.70 0.98
C SER A 44 2.31 2.68 2.48
N LEU A 45 2.49 1.53 3.14
CA LEU A 45 2.32 1.38 4.58
C LEU A 45 3.53 1.89 5.38
N GLN A 46 4.66 2.17 4.73
CA GLN A 46 5.87 2.60 5.39
C GLN A 46 5.80 4.09 5.75
N THR A 47 6.18 4.43 6.98
CA THR A 47 6.18 5.83 7.46
C THR A 47 7.41 6.62 7.03
N GLY A 48 8.30 6.00 6.23
CA GLY A 48 9.61 6.56 5.87
C GLY A 48 10.66 6.49 6.99
N LEU A 49 10.26 6.11 8.22
CA LEU A 49 11.14 5.80 9.34
C LEU A 49 11.48 4.30 9.33
N THR A 50 12.76 3.97 9.33
CA THR A 50 13.23 2.58 9.25
C THR A 50 14.04 2.17 10.48
N PRO A 51 14.04 0.87 10.83
CA PRO A 51 14.95 0.34 11.85
C PRO A 51 16.41 0.73 11.55
N GLY A 52 17.14 1.15 12.58
CA GLY A 52 18.52 1.61 12.50
C GLY A 52 18.69 3.13 12.40
N MET A 53 17.66 3.88 11.99
CA MET A 53 17.70 5.34 12.06
C MET A 53 17.84 5.82 13.51
N LYS A 54 18.58 6.92 13.71
CA LYS A 54 18.79 7.55 15.01
C LYS A 54 18.02 8.86 15.12
N LEU A 55 17.59 9.19 16.33
CA LEU A 55 16.88 10.44 16.64
C LEU A 55 17.19 10.89 18.07
N GLU A 56 16.88 12.14 18.38
CA GLU A 56 16.99 12.71 19.72
C GLU A 56 15.64 12.59 20.44
N VAL A 57 15.63 11.96 21.62
CA VAL A 57 14.43 11.76 22.45
C VAL A 57 14.60 12.51 23.75
N ARG A 58 13.53 13.18 24.19
CA ARG A 58 13.46 13.69 25.56
C ARG A 58 13.53 12.56 26.59
N VAL A 59 14.54 12.62 27.47
CA VAL A 59 14.72 11.62 28.53
C VAL A 59 13.65 11.79 29.61
N ARG A 60 12.84 10.75 29.84
CA ARG A 60 11.81 10.74 30.89
C ARG A 60 12.47 10.53 32.25
N GLY A 61 12.39 11.51 33.17
CA GLY A 61 12.91 11.37 34.54
C GLY A 61 13.39 12.65 35.25
N GLY A 62 13.51 13.79 34.56
CA GLY A 62 13.89 15.08 35.17
C GLY A 62 12.72 15.87 35.78
N SER A 63 13.01 16.82 36.68
CA SER A 63 12.04 17.86 37.06
C SER A 63 11.63 18.69 35.84
N GLN A 64 10.43 19.26 35.81
CA GLN A 64 9.93 20.06 34.67
C GLN A 64 10.84 21.25 34.29
N SER A 65 11.76 21.65 35.17
CA SER A 65 12.70 22.74 34.98
C SER A 65 13.97 22.37 34.20
N ASP A 66 14.19 21.09 33.88
CA ASP A 66 15.47 20.61 33.35
C ASP A 66 15.24 19.53 32.27
N GLU A 67 15.04 20.00 31.03
CA GLU A 67 14.76 19.14 29.87
C GLU A 67 16.06 18.69 29.22
N TYR A 68 16.30 17.38 29.21
CA TYR A 68 17.47 16.76 28.62
C TYR A 68 17.08 15.79 27.53
N TYR A 69 17.89 15.75 26.48
CA TYR A 69 17.71 14.87 25.34
C TYR A 69 18.83 13.83 25.28
N TRP A 70 18.54 12.70 24.65
CA TRP A 70 19.53 11.67 24.39
C TRP A 70 19.26 10.96 23.06
N LEU A 71 20.31 10.42 22.44
CA LEU A 71 20.16 9.66 21.22
C LEU A 71 19.50 8.31 21.48
N ALA A 72 18.60 7.93 20.57
CA ALA A 72 18.02 6.60 20.51
C ALA A 72 18.00 6.09 19.06
N THR A 73 18.16 4.77 18.92
CA THR A 73 17.99 4.06 17.66
C THR A 73 16.56 3.52 17.57
N ILE A 74 15.96 3.62 16.38
CA ILE A 74 14.70 2.95 16.04
C ILE A 74 14.98 1.46 15.89
N ILE A 75 14.41 0.64 16.77
CA ILE A 75 14.52 -0.82 16.73
C ILE A 75 13.47 -1.42 15.79
N THR A 76 12.24 -0.89 15.84
CA THR A 76 11.18 -1.26 14.91
C THR A 76 10.12 -0.16 14.84
N THR A 77 9.33 -0.17 13.76
CA THR A 77 8.22 0.75 13.52
C THR A 77 6.90 -0.02 13.46
N CYS A 78 5.84 0.59 13.97
CA CYS A 78 4.49 0.04 13.96
C CYS A 78 3.50 1.20 13.80
N GLY A 79 3.27 1.61 12.56
CA GLY A 79 2.53 2.85 12.26
C GLY A 79 3.18 4.05 12.94
N GLN A 80 2.42 4.76 13.77
CA GLN A 80 2.90 5.93 14.52
C GLN A 80 3.70 5.58 15.79
N LEU A 81 3.83 4.29 16.13
CA LEU A 81 4.62 3.84 17.27
C LEU A 81 6.01 3.40 16.83
N LEU A 82 7.02 3.88 17.54
CA LEU A 82 8.42 3.49 17.39
C LEU A 82 8.86 2.72 18.63
N LEU A 83 9.45 1.55 18.45
CA LEU A 83 10.23 0.91 19.51
C LEU A 83 11.63 1.51 19.45
N LEU A 84 12.05 2.18 20.52
CA LEU A 84 13.31 2.89 20.60
C LEU A 84 14.22 2.25 21.65
N ARG A 85 15.53 2.33 21.42
CA ARG A 85 16.56 2.01 22.41
C ARG A 85 17.54 3.17 22.51
N TYR A 86 17.78 3.66 23.73
CA TYR A 86 18.81 4.69 23.95
C TYR A 86 20.21 4.16 23.60
N GLU A 87 21.02 5.02 23.01
CA GLU A 87 22.44 4.74 22.77
C GLU A 87 23.17 4.47 24.09
N GLY A 88 24.00 3.42 24.09
CA GLY A 88 24.72 2.93 25.27
C GLY A 88 24.14 1.67 25.92
N TYR A 89 22.92 1.25 25.56
CA TYR A 89 22.37 -0.05 26.00
C TYR A 89 22.72 -1.24 25.09
N LEU A 90 23.42 -1.01 23.97
CA LEU A 90 23.84 -2.04 23.02
C LEU A 90 22.67 -2.97 22.62
N ASP A 91 22.78 -4.28 22.87
CA ASP A 91 21.78 -5.30 22.54
C ASP A 91 20.78 -5.61 23.67
N ASP A 92 20.75 -4.81 24.74
CA ASP A 92 19.86 -5.02 25.89
C ASP A 92 18.40 -4.67 25.55
N ARG A 93 17.66 -5.65 25.02
CA ARG A 93 16.23 -5.54 24.67
C ARG A 93 15.33 -5.14 25.85
N ARG A 94 15.79 -5.26 27.10
CA ARG A 94 15.01 -4.85 28.28
C ARG A 94 14.97 -3.32 28.44
N ALA A 95 15.87 -2.61 27.78
CA ALA A 95 15.93 -1.16 27.76
C ALA A 95 15.08 -0.54 26.63
N ASP A 96 14.43 -1.36 25.81
CA ASP A 96 13.58 -0.89 24.72
C ASP A 96 12.30 -0.27 25.28
N PHE A 97 11.87 0.83 24.67
CA PHE A 97 10.64 1.52 25.06
C PHE A 97 9.86 1.99 23.84
N TRP A 98 8.53 1.90 23.94
CA TRP A 98 7.64 2.41 22.91
C TRP A 98 7.48 3.92 23.02
N CYS A 99 7.49 4.57 21.87
CA CYS A 99 7.32 6.00 21.71
C CYS A 99 6.27 6.26 20.63
N ASP A 100 5.31 7.12 20.91
CA ASP A 100 4.32 7.57 19.93
C ASP A 100 4.81 8.87 19.30
N ILE A 101 5.03 8.87 17.98
CA ILE A 101 5.56 10.02 17.24
C ILE A 101 4.69 11.27 17.44
N MET A 102 3.38 11.09 17.59
CA MET A 102 2.44 12.20 17.71
C MET A 102 2.52 12.90 19.06
N THR A 103 2.88 12.18 20.12
CA THR A 103 2.84 12.68 21.50
C THR A 103 4.21 12.83 22.13
N ALA A 104 5.22 12.15 21.60
CA ALA A 104 6.58 12.20 22.11
C ALA A 104 7.36 13.41 21.58
N ASP A 105 8.30 13.88 22.38
CA ASP A 105 9.21 14.94 22.01
C ASP A 105 10.45 14.33 21.33
N LEU A 106 10.37 14.23 20.01
CA LEU A 106 11.34 13.58 19.11
C LEU A 106 11.88 14.61 18.13
N HIS A 107 13.18 14.57 17.89
CA HIS A 107 13.86 15.48 16.97
C HIS A 107 14.91 14.75 16.12
N SER A 108 15.25 15.36 15.00
CA SER A 108 16.37 14.90 14.16
C SER A 108 17.72 15.06 14.89
N VAL A 109 18.71 14.26 14.49
CA VAL A 109 20.04 14.32 15.08
C VAL A 109 20.68 15.68 14.79
N GLY A 110 21.18 16.33 15.85
CA GLY A 110 21.80 17.66 15.79
C GLY A 110 20.86 18.80 16.20
N TRP A 111 19.56 18.54 16.37
CA TRP A 111 18.57 19.54 16.79
C TRP A 111 18.92 20.17 18.14
N SER A 112 19.27 19.34 19.13
CA SER A 112 19.65 19.83 20.46
C SER A 112 20.87 20.73 20.41
N ARG A 113 21.86 20.40 19.57
CA ARG A 113 23.06 21.22 19.39
C ARG A 113 22.73 22.58 18.76
N GLN A 114 21.82 22.61 17.79
CA GLN A 114 21.41 23.86 17.12
C GLN A 114 20.65 24.80 18.07
N LEU A 115 19.79 24.26 18.92
CA LEU A 115 19.01 25.04 19.88
C LEU A 115 19.68 25.21 21.25
N GLY A 116 20.92 24.75 21.41
CA GLY A 116 21.65 24.83 22.67
C GLY A 116 21.01 24.05 23.82
N ARG A 117 20.29 22.95 23.51
CA ARG A 117 19.70 22.04 24.49
C ARG A 117 20.77 21.10 25.05
N SER A 118 20.59 20.69 26.31
CA SER A 118 21.54 19.82 26.98
C SER A 118 21.28 18.34 26.63
N MET A 119 22.32 17.66 26.16
CA MET A 119 22.31 16.21 25.94
C MET A 119 22.82 15.51 27.20
N LYS A 120 22.04 14.59 27.78
CA LYS A 120 22.47 13.78 28.93
C LYS A 120 21.93 12.35 28.85
N PRO A 121 22.74 11.34 29.17
CA PRO A 121 22.30 9.95 29.14
C PRO A 121 21.24 9.65 30.22
N PRO A 122 20.32 8.72 29.97
CA PRO A 122 19.45 8.14 31.00
C PRO A 122 20.28 7.52 32.13
N GLU A 123 19.70 7.41 33.33
CA GLU A 123 20.42 6.94 34.52
C GLU A 123 21.08 5.58 34.32
N GLY A 124 20.37 4.61 33.74
CA GLY A 124 20.93 3.27 33.51
C GLY A 124 22.02 3.21 32.44
N VAL A 125 22.17 4.23 31.57
CA VAL A 125 23.34 4.37 30.68
C VAL A 125 24.50 4.98 31.45
N ARG A 126 24.24 6.04 32.23
CA ARG A 126 25.22 6.73 33.06
C ARG A 126 25.88 5.80 34.09
N GLU A 127 25.13 4.88 34.67
CA GLU A 127 25.64 3.87 35.61
C GLU A 127 26.55 2.82 34.95
N LYS A 128 26.34 2.55 33.66
CA LYS A 128 27.08 1.53 32.91
C LYS A 128 28.30 2.09 32.16
N LEU A 129 28.31 3.40 31.87
CA LEU A 129 29.30 4.04 31.01
C LEU A 129 29.83 5.34 31.63
N GLU A 130 31.09 5.31 32.09
CA GLU A 130 31.77 6.47 32.67
C GLU A 130 32.06 7.58 31.65
N ASN A 131 32.44 7.21 30.41
CA ASN A 131 32.76 8.15 29.33
C ASN A 131 31.66 8.19 28.24
N TRP A 132 30.46 8.60 28.63
CA TRP A 132 29.33 8.71 27.71
C TRP A 132 29.50 9.83 26.67
N GLU A 133 30.35 10.83 26.93
CA GLU A 133 30.64 11.93 25.99
C GLU A 133 31.31 11.42 24.71
N ALA A 134 32.31 10.54 24.84
CA ALA A 134 32.96 9.92 23.68
C ALA A 134 32.00 9.03 22.88
N LEU A 135 31.07 8.35 23.56
CA LEU A 135 30.01 7.57 22.90
C LEU A 135 29.05 8.49 22.14
N LEU A 136 28.65 9.62 22.73
CA LEU A 136 27.79 10.59 22.07
C LEU A 136 28.44 11.15 20.79
N GLU A 137 29.72 11.56 20.85
CA GLU A 137 30.45 12.05 19.69
C GLU A 137 30.55 11.01 18.57
N THR A 138 30.84 9.76 18.92
CA THR A 138 30.88 8.64 17.96
C THR A 138 29.51 8.44 17.33
N ALA A 139 28.46 8.35 18.16
CA ALA A 139 27.09 8.13 17.71
C ALA A 139 26.56 9.27 16.82
N LEU A 140 26.91 10.53 17.11
CA LEU A 140 26.56 11.68 16.26
C LEU A 140 27.30 11.64 14.91
N SER A 141 28.54 11.14 14.87
CA SER A 141 29.33 11.06 13.63
C SER A 141 28.88 9.93 12.70
N GLU A 142 28.36 8.83 13.25
CA GLU A 142 27.92 7.64 12.51
C GLU A 142 26.39 7.58 12.31
N ALA A 143 25.65 8.58 12.80
CA ALA A 143 24.19 8.56 12.80
C ALA A 143 23.59 8.64 11.39
N CYS A 144 22.80 7.64 11.02
CA CYS A 144 21.76 7.79 10.02
C CYS A 144 20.55 8.47 10.67
N SER A 145 20.47 9.81 10.60
CA SER A 145 19.38 10.56 11.24
C SER A 145 18.02 10.25 10.63
N ALA A 146 17.00 10.12 11.46
CA ALA A 146 15.62 10.21 11.02
C ALA A 146 15.32 11.60 10.43
N PRO A 147 14.46 11.69 9.37
CA PRO A 147 14.09 12.97 8.76
C PRO A 147 13.30 13.88 9.72
N ALA A 148 13.69 15.16 9.79
CA ALA A 148 13.09 16.13 10.72
C ALA A 148 11.59 16.34 10.46
N ASN A 149 11.16 16.38 9.19
CA ASN A 149 9.77 16.55 8.81
C ASN A 149 8.84 15.43 9.30
N LEU A 150 9.35 14.21 9.51
CA LEU A 150 8.57 13.09 10.02
C LEU A 150 8.47 13.10 11.56
N LEU A 151 9.39 13.79 12.23
CA LEU A 151 9.44 13.91 13.69
C LEU A 151 8.84 15.23 14.19
N GLU A 152 8.82 16.28 13.37
CA GLU A 152 8.49 17.66 13.77
C GLU A 152 7.58 18.34 12.76
N GLY A 153 6.85 19.37 13.22
CA GLY A 153 6.03 20.20 12.34
C GLY A 153 4.75 19.53 11.82
N PRO A 154 4.14 20.07 10.75
CA PRO A 154 2.81 19.65 10.25
C PRO A 154 2.80 18.26 9.60
N HIS A 155 3.97 17.69 9.33
CA HIS A 155 4.15 16.36 8.72
C HIS A 155 4.56 15.29 9.75
N ARG A 156 4.64 15.64 11.04
CA ARG A 156 4.93 14.72 12.14
C ARG A 156 4.03 13.50 12.09
N GLY A 157 4.63 12.30 12.07
CA GLY A 157 3.95 11.01 12.12
C GLY A 157 2.99 10.73 10.97
N LYS A 158 3.00 11.57 9.93
CA LYS A 158 2.26 11.36 8.70
C LYS A 158 3.01 10.37 7.82
N ASN A 159 2.28 9.42 7.26
CA ASN A 159 2.83 8.59 6.18
C ASN A 159 2.84 9.40 4.86
N PRO A 160 3.52 8.92 3.80
CA PRO A 160 3.48 9.55 2.48
C PRO A 160 2.06 9.85 1.98
N LEU A 161 1.10 8.96 2.25
CA LEU A 161 -0.27 9.11 1.77
C LEU A 161 -1.00 10.29 2.43
N ASP A 162 -0.73 10.57 3.70
CA ASP A 162 -1.33 11.69 4.44
C ASP A 162 -0.86 13.07 3.93
N LEU A 163 0.22 13.10 3.13
CA LEU A 163 0.74 14.30 2.49
C LEU A 163 0.08 14.58 1.14
N LEU A 164 -0.51 13.56 0.53
CA LEU A 164 -1.23 13.63 -0.74
C LEU A 164 -2.71 13.89 -0.46
N ALA A 165 -3.01 15.09 0.03
CA ALA A 165 -4.36 15.47 0.42
C ALA A 165 -5.20 15.97 -0.78
N PRO A 166 -6.53 15.77 -0.75
CA PRO A 166 -7.42 16.43 -1.69
C PRO A 166 -7.23 17.96 -1.74
N GLY A 167 -7.17 18.52 -2.94
CA GLY A 167 -6.92 19.94 -3.21
C GLY A 167 -5.44 20.29 -3.43
N SER A 168 -4.50 19.40 -3.10
CA SER A 168 -3.08 19.61 -3.42
C SER A 168 -2.82 19.41 -4.91
N SER A 169 -1.88 20.19 -5.47
CA SER A 169 -1.47 20.10 -6.86
C SER A 169 -0.30 19.13 -7.04
N VAL A 170 -0.23 18.51 -8.22
CA VAL A 170 0.84 17.63 -8.69
C VAL A 170 1.06 17.87 -10.18
N GLU A 171 2.22 17.45 -10.69
CA GLU A 171 2.55 17.54 -12.11
C GLU A 171 2.60 16.15 -12.73
N LEU A 172 1.90 15.97 -13.85
CA LEU A 172 1.86 14.71 -14.57
C LEU A 172 2.61 14.84 -15.90
N GLN A 173 3.67 14.05 -16.06
CA GLN A 173 4.39 13.93 -17.31
C GLN A 173 3.50 13.27 -18.38
N ASP A 174 3.57 13.79 -19.61
CA ASP A 174 2.75 13.30 -20.72
C ASP A 174 3.13 11.84 -21.07
N SER A 175 2.11 11.03 -21.38
CA SER A 175 2.30 9.61 -21.65
C SER A 175 2.89 9.31 -23.03
N GLN A 176 3.23 10.32 -23.83
CA GLN A 176 3.85 10.19 -25.14
C GLN A 176 5.06 11.11 -25.33
N ASP A 177 5.15 12.21 -24.58
CA ASP A 177 6.28 13.15 -24.66
C ASP A 177 6.91 13.41 -23.27
N PRO A 178 8.13 12.90 -22.99
CA PRO A 178 8.79 13.13 -21.70
C PRO A 178 9.19 14.60 -21.49
N GLY A 179 9.22 15.41 -22.55
CA GLY A 179 9.46 16.85 -22.48
C GLY A 179 8.21 17.67 -22.16
N ALA A 180 7.04 17.03 -21.99
CA ALA A 180 5.78 17.69 -21.68
C ALA A 180 5.21 17.20 -20.35
N ALA A 181 4.58 18.12 -19.63
CA ALA A 181 3.84 17.82 -18.41
C ALA A 181 2.62 18.73 -18.29
N TRP A 182 1.67 18.36 -17.43
CA TRP A 182 0.55 19.22 -17.09
C TRP A 182 0.20 19.12 -15.60
N VAL A 183 -0.33 20.20 -15.05
CA VAL A 183 -0.75 20.23 -13.65
C VAL A 183 -2.08 19.52 -13.48
N ALA A 184 -2.20 18.78 -12.40
CA ALA A 184 -3.43 18.18 -11.94
C ALA A 184 -3.63 18.43 -10.44
N GLU A 185 -4.89 18.47 -10.02
CA GLU A 185 -5.28 18.53 -8.62
C GLU A 185 -5.66 17.12 -8.14
N ILE A 186 -5.25 16.77 -6.93
CA ILE A 186 -5.71 15.56 -6.26
C ILE A 186 -7.15 15.79 -5.81
N GLU A 187 -8.12 15.09 -6.39
CA GLU A 187 -9.50 15.13 -5.90
C GLU A 187 -9.71 14.13 -4.76
N GLU A 188 -9.10 12.95 -4.87
CA GLU A 188 -9.25 11.87 -3.90
C GLU A 188 -7.94 11.10 -3.78
N ASN A 189 -7.62 10.65 -2.56
CA ASN A 189 -6.55 9.71 -2.30
C ASN A 189 -7.10 8.55 -1.48
N VAL A 190 -7.09 7.35 -2.07
CA VAL A 190 -7.59 6.14 -1.43
C VAL A 190 -6.46 5.13 -1.39
N GLY A 191 -5.83 4.97 -0.22
CA GLY A 191 -4.75 4.00 -0.01
C GLY A 191 -3.55 4.20 -0.96
N GLY A 192 -3.31 5.43 -1.44
CA GLY A 192 -2.27 5.76 -2.41
C GLY A 192 -2.72 5.72 -3.88
N ARG A 193 -3.95 5.29 -4.15
CA ARG A 193 -4.58 5.43 -5.47
C ARG A 193 -5.25 6.80 -5.56
N LEU A 194 -4.69 7.66 -6.41
CA LEU A 194 -5.07 9.06 -6.57
C LEU A 194 -6.06 9.22 -7.71
N CYS A 195 -7.17 9.91 -7.46
CA CYS A 195 -7.99 10.51 -8.50
C CYS A 195 -7.47 11.91 -8.77
N LEU A 196 -6.95 12.13 -9.97
CA LEU A 196 -6.39 13.41 -10.39
C LEU A 196 -7.34 14.08 -11.38
N ARG A 197 -7.60 15.38 -11.21
CA ARG A 197 -8.26 16.21 -12.22
C ARG A 197 -7.26 17.15 -12.87
N TYR A 198 -7.15 17.12 -14.20
CA TYR A 198 -6.29 18.08 -14.90
C TYR A 198 -6.77 19.52 -14.68
N THR A 199 -5.84 20.42 -14.37
CA THR A 199 -6.16 21.83 -14.15
C THR A 199 -6.75 22.45 -15.42
N GLY A 200 -7.81 23.25 -15.27
CA GLY A 200 -8.49 23.89 -16.40
C GLY A 200 -9.59 23.02 -17.04
N THR A 201 -9.95 21.89 -16.44
CA THR A 201 -11.02 21.00 -16.92
C THR A 201 -12.32 21.14 -16.13
N GLU A 202 -12.49 22.24 -15.39
CA GLU A 202 -13.69 22.51 -14.60
C GLU A 202 -14.91 22.56 -15.52
N GLY A 203 -15.93 21.75 -15.23
CA GLY A 203 -17.16 21.65 -16.02
C GLY A 203 -17.09 20.75 -17.25
N LEU A 204 -15.95 20.11 -17.54
CA LEU A 204 -15.85 19.10 -18.60
C LEU A 204 -16.32 17.72 -18.11
N PRO A 205 -16.75 16.82 -19.03
CA PRO A 205 -17.07 15.44 -18.67
C PRO A 205 -15.89 14.75 -17.97
N GLU A 206 -16.21 14.04 -16.89
CA GLU A 206 -15.22 13.38 -16.03
C GLU A 206 -14.29 12.42 -16.78
N THR A 207 -14.80 11.76 -17.83
CA THR A 207 -14.07 10.76 -18.62
C THR A 207 -12.78 11.29 -19.26
N HIS A 208 -12.71 12.59 -19.57
CA HIS A 208 -11.51 13.21 -20.17
C HIS A 208 -10.72 14.02 -19.15
N ALA A 209 -11.38 14.50 -18.10
CA ALA A 209 -10.82 15.40 -17.10
C ALA A 209 -10.09 14.65 -15.98
N ARG A 210 -10.52 13.43 -15.65
CA ARG A 210 -9.98 12.62 -14.55
C ARG A 210 -8.98 11.59 -15.03
N ARG A 211 -8.01 11.30 -14.17
CA ARG A 211 -7.06 10.21 -14.33
C ARG A 211 -6.79 9.54 -12.99
N TRP A 212 -6.80 8.22 -12.98
CA TRP A 212 -6.46 7.42 -11.81
C TRP A 212 -5.04 6.89 -11.95
N LEU A 213 -4.23 7.07 -10.91
CA LEU A 213 -2.85 6.57 -10.82
C LEU A 213 -2.51 6.25 -9.37
N PHE A 214 -1.62 5.28 -9.16
CA PHE A 214 -1.00 5.11 -7.84
C PHE A 214 0.09 6.17 -7.62
N TYR A 215 0.32 6.60 -6.38
CA TYR A 215 1.25 7.72 -6.09
C TYR A 215 2.71 7.44 -6.47
N LEU A 216 3.11 6.16 -6.58
CA LEU A 216 4.44 5.76 -7.04
C LEU A 216 4.56 5.70 -8.56
N HIS A 217 3.53 6.12 -9.31
CA HIS A 217 3.57 6.07 -10.77
C HIS A 217 4.74 6.92 -11.31
N PRO A 218 5.57 6.40 -12.24
CA PRO A 218 6.81 7.09 -12.67
C PRO A 218 6.61 8.47 -13.30
N LEU A 219 5.42 8.70 -13.89
CA LEU A 219 5.07 9.96 -14.55
C LEU A 219 4.44 11.01 -13.61
N LEU A 220 4.27 10.70 -12.33
CA LEU A 220 3.68 11.62 -11.34
C LEU A 220 4.79 12.35 -10.57
N HIS A 221 4.73 13.67 -10.48
CA HIS A 221 5.80 14.49 -9.94
C HIS A 221 5.29 15.57 -8.98
N PRO A 222 6.14 16.05 -8.03
CA PRO A 222 5.79 17.17 -7.18
C PRO A 222 5.64 18.48 -8.00
N PRO A 223 4.90 19.48 -7.49
CA PRO A 223 4.85 20.81 -8.09
C PRO A 223 6.24 21.42 -8.31
N GLY A 224 6.45 22.04 -9.48
CA GLY A 224 7.72 22.67 -9.87
C GLY A 224 8.68 21.74 -10.62
N TRP A 225 8.47 20.43 -10.59
CA TRP A 225 9.35 19.43 -11.22
C TRP A 225 9.56 19.69 -12.71
N ALA A 226 8.51 20.03 -13.45
CA ALA A 226 8.53 20.28 -14.88
C ALA A 226 9.44 21.46 -15.21
N GLN A 227 9.38 22.54 -14.41
CA GLN A 227 10.25 23.68 -14.59
C GLN A 227 11.72 23.32 -14.34
N GLU A 228 12.00 22.57 -13.26
CA GLU A 228 13.35 22.12 -12.91
C GLU A 228 13.98 21.22 -13.97
N HIS A 229 13.16 20.40 -14.65
CA HIS A 229 13.59 19.45 -15.67
C HIS A 229 13.46 20.00 -17.10
N GLY A 230 13.07 21.26 -17.26
CA GLY A 230 12.92 21.91 -18.57
C GLY A 230 11.75 21.37 -19.41
N CYS A 231 10.77 20.72 -18.78
CA CYS A 231 9.55 20.28 -19.43
C CYS A 231 8.63 21.47 -19.73
N THR A 232 7.92 21.38 -20.85
CA THR A 232 6.92 22.39 -21.22
C THR A 232 5.57 22.02 -20.62
N LEU A 233 4.89 22.98 -19.99
CA LEU A 233 3.52 22.80 -19.57
C LEU A 233 2.59 22.81 -20.79
N VAL A 234 2.10 21.63 -21.16
CA VAL A 234 1.17 21.41 -22.29
C VAL A 234 0.05 20.46 -21.85
N PRO A 235 -1.23 20.79 -22.10
CA PRO A 235 -2.31 19.88 -21.76
C PRO A 235 -2.22 18.59 -22.60
N PRO A 236 -2.61 17.43 -22.01
CA PRO A 236 -2.67 16.15 -22.72
C PRO A 236 -3.38 16.26 -24.07
N ALA A 237 -2.96 15.48 -25.06
CA ALA A 237 -3.48 15.56 -26.43
C ALA A 237 -5.02 15.48 -26.50
N VAL A 238 -5.63 14.64 -25.66
CA VAL A 238 -7.08 14.48 -25.56
C VAL A 238 -7.82 15.74 -25.10
N LEU A 239 -7.14 16.63 -24.36
CA LEU A 239 -7.70 17.88 -23.85
C LEU A 239 -7.47 19.06 -24.78
N ARG A 240 -6.41 19.05 -25.61
CA ARG A 240 -6.00 20.21 -26.42
C ARG A 240 -7.14 20.78 -27.26
N GLY A 241 -7.95 19.92 -27.88
CA GLY A 241 -9.08 20.32 -28.72
C GLY A 241 -10.33 20.81 -27.97
N LEU A 242 -10.36 20.73 -26.64
CA LEU A 242 -11.53 21.08 -25.82
C LEU A 242 -11.59 22.57 -25.45
N ARG A 243 -10.48 23.31 -25.61
CA ARG A 243 -10.41 24.76 -25.41
C ARG A 243 -9.51 25.40 -26.48
N SER A 244 -9.62 26.71 -26.64
CA SER A 244 -8.72 27.49 -27.49
C SER A 244 -7.34 27.66 -26.84
N GLU A 245 -6.31 27.87 -27.66
CA GLU A 245 -4.94 28.16 -27.17
C GLU A 245 -4.89 29.37 -26.22
N ALA A 246 -5.70 30.40 -26.47
CA ALA A 246 -5.77 31.57 -25.59
C ALA A 246 -6.31 31.21 -24.19
N GLU A 247 -7.31 30.33 -24.10
CA GLU A 247 -7.80 29.84 -22.80
C GLU A 247 -6.75 28.97 -22.09
N TRP A 248 -6.00 28.14 -22.84
CA TRP A 248 -4.89 27.38 -22.27
C TRP A 248 -3.75 28.29 -21.78
N ASP A 249 -3.46 29.38 -22.48
CA ASP A 249 -2.51 30.40 -22.05
C ASP A 249 -2.92 31.06 -20.74
N GLU A 250 -4.19 31.42 -20.58
CA GLU A 250 -4.72 31.94 -19.32
C GLU A 250 -4.56 30.93 -18.16
N ILE A 251 -4.80 29.65 -18.42
CA ILE A 251 -4.62 28.58 -17.42
C ILE A 251 -3.13 28.42 -17.06
N ARG A 252 -2.22 28.43 -18.05
CA ARG A 252 -0.77 28.40 -17.80
C ARG A 252 -0.30 29.57 -16.94
N GLN A 253 -0.82 30.78 -17.20
CA GLN A 253 -0.50 31.95 -16.38
C GLN A 253 -0.99 31.77 -14.94
N LYS A 254 -2.22 31.26 -14.74
CA LYS A 254 -2.74 30.97 -13.40
C LYS A 254 -1.86 29.99 -12.64
N ILE A 255 -1.50 28.87 -13.28
CA ILE A 255 -0.59 27.86 -12.73
C ILE A 255 0.73 28.50 -12.29
N SER A 256 1.34 29.33 -13.15
CA SER A 256 2.63 29.97 -12.86
C SER A 256 2.58 30.98 -11.71
N THR A 257 1.40 31.52 -11.38
CA THR A 257 1.22 32.48 -10.28
C THR A 257 0.78 31.83 -8.97
N GLN A 258 0.39 30.56 -9.00
CA GLN A 258 -0.06 29.83 -7.82
C GLN A 258 1.15 29.41 -6.98
N GLU A 259 1.07 29.62 -5.66
CA GLU A 259 2.10 29.10 -4.75
C GLU A 259 2.04 27.57 -4.72
N ALA A 260 3.19 26.94 -4.89
CA ALA A 260 3.32 25.49 -4.81
C ALA A 260 3.06 25.01 -3.37
N ASP A 261 2.33 23.90 -3.24
CA ASP A 261 2.18 23.21 -1.96
C ASP A 261 3.52 22.57 -1.55
N GLY A 262 4.22 23.20 -0.62
CA GLY A 262 5.51 22.73 -0.12
C GLY A 262 5.47 21.39 0.64
N ALA A 263 4.28 20.83 0.88
CA ALA A 263 4.13 19.51 1.50
C ALA A 263 4.52 18.36 0.58
N ILE A 264 4.29 18.50 -0.74
CA ILE A 264 4.56 17.46 -1.74
C ILE A 264 5.94 17.71 -2.34
N THR A 265 6.92 16.93 -1.89
CA THR A 265 8.33 17.06 -2.28
C THR A 265 8.82 15.79 -2.96
N GLU A 266 9.98 15.84 -3.61
CA GLU A 266 10.58 14.67 -4.28
C GLU A 266 10.85 13.50 -3.32
N ASP A 267 11.14 13.79 -2.04
CA ASP A 267 11.34 12.77 -1.00
C ASP A 267 10.12 11.88 -0.78
N LEU A 268 8.92 12.37 -1.08
CA LEU A 268 7.67 11.60 -1.03
C LEU A 268 7.67 10.43 -2.02
N PHE A 269 8.40 10.59 -3.12
CA PHE A 269 8.43 9.67 -4.24
C PHE A 269 9.76 8.91 -4.34
N LYS A 270 10.57 8.91 -3.27
CA LYS A 270 11.88 8.25 -3.21
C LYS A 270 11.84 6.74 -3.46
N ASP A 271 10.70 6.11 -3.13
CA ASP A 271 10.50 4.66 -3.24
C ASP A 271 10.02 4.24 -4.65
N ARG A 272 9.94 5.19 -5.59
CA ARG A 272 9.67 4.89 -7.00
C ARG A 272 10.77 4.02 -7.61
N PRO A 273 10.43 3.07 -8.49
CA PRO A 273 11.43 2.32 -9.26
C PRO A 273 12.34 3.25 -10.06
N ALA A 274 13.65 3.14 -9.86
CA ALA A 274 14.62 3.96 -10.57
C ALA A 274 14.64 3.62 -12.08
N ILE A 275 14.58 4.66 -12.92
CA ILE A 275 14.65 4.51 -14.38
C ILE A 275 16.11 4.44 -14.83
N SER A 276 16.53 3.26 -15.30
CA SER A 276 17.87 2.99 -15.83
C SER A 276 17.98 3.30 -17.33
N ALA A 277 19.21 3.55 -17.78
CA ALA A 277 19.51 3.80 -19.18
C ALA A 277 19.24 2.56 -20.06
N HIS A 278 18.77 2.79 -21.29
CA HIS A 278 18.42 1.75 -22.27
C HIS A 278 19.34 1.73 -23.48
N SER A 279 19.10 0.76 -24.38
CA SER A 279 19.84 0.59 -25.63
C SER A 279 18.93 0.41 -26.86
N PHE A 280 17.63 0.71 -26.73
CA PHE A 280 16.70 0.76 -27.86
C PHE A 280 17.07 1.86 -28.86
N THR A 281 16.84 1.58 -30.14
CA THR A 281 16.96 2.54 -31.26
C THR A 281 15.68 2.58 -32.07
N GLU A 282 15.44 3.70 -32.76
CA GLU A 282 14.29 3.84 -33.65
C GLU A 282 14.27 2.75 -34.74
N GLY A 283 13.07 2.25 -35.04
CA GLY A 283 12.83 1.18 -36.00
C GLY A 283 12.96 -0.25 -35.43
N MET A 284 13.50 -0.42 -34.22
CA MET A 284 13.52 -1.74 -33.57
C MET A 284 12.10 -2.26 -33.32
N LYS A 285 11.88 -3.55 -33.60
CA LYS A 285 10.63 -4.25 -33.32
C LYS A 285 10.68 -5.04 -32.02
N LEU A 286 9.55 -5.09 -31.34
CA LEU A 286 9.37 -5.79 -30.07
C LEU A 286 7.94 -6.32 -29.95
N GLU A 287 7.67 -7.12 -28.93
CA GLU A 287 6.31 -7.52 -28.55
C GLU A 287 5.83 -6.59 -27.42
N ALA A 288 4.57 -6.14 -27.45
CA ALA A 288 4.05 -5.27 -26.42
C ALA A 288 2.60 -5.53 -26.03
N VAL A 289 2.28 -5.18 -24.78
CA VAL A 289 0.93 -5.02 -24.25
C VAL A 289 0.61 -3.52 -24.26
N ASP A 290 -0.49 -3.14 -24.90
CA ASP A 290 -0.97 -1.75 -24.88
C ASP A 290 -1.49 -1.40 -23.47
N PRO A 291 -0.93 -0.40 -22.76
CA PRO A 291 -1.42 0.00 -21.43
C PRO A 291 -2.89 0.45 -21.43
N SER A 292 -3.40 0.99 -22.54
CA SER A 292 -4.79 1.43 -22.68
C SER A 292 -5.72 0.29 -23.10
N SER A 293 -5.16 -0.85 -23.55
CA SER A 293 -5.90 -2.02 -24.03
C SER A 293 -5.15 -3.31 -23.71
N PRO A 294 -4.96 -3.65 -22.42
CA PRO A 294 -4.03 -4.71 -21.99
C PRO A 294 -4.62 -6.11 -22.13
N PHE A 295 -5.18 -6.44 -23.29
CA PHE A 295 -5.92 -7.69 -23.54
C PHE A 295 -5.15 -8.68 -24.42
N CYS A 296 -4.12 -8.21 -25.12
CA CYS A 296 -3.31 -9.03 -26.00
C CYS A 296 -1.86 -8.53 -26.04
N ILE A 297 -0.97 -9.40 -26.47
CA ILE A 297 0.40 -9.05 -26.83
C ILE A 297 0.46 -9.00 -28.35
N SER A 298 0.97 -7.91 -28.92
CA SER A 298 1.09 -7.74 -30.37
C SER A 298 2.46 -7.15 -30.75
N PRO A 299 2.89 -7.26 -32.02
CA PRO A 299 4.05 -6.54 -32.51
C PRO A 299 3.93 -5.03 -32.32
N ALA A 300 5.03 -4.41 -31.94
CA ALA A 300 5.16 -2.98 -31.78
C ALA A 300 6.54 -2.51 -32.24
N THR A 301 6.66 -1.21 -32.50
CA THR A 301 7.87 -0.59 -33.02
C THR A 301 8.31 0.57 -32.14
N VAL A 302 9.61 0.69 -31.87
CA VAL A 302 10.21 1.89 -31.29
C VAL A 302 10.18 2.99 -32.35
N THR A 303 9.29 3.96 -32.23
CA THR A 303 9.10 5.01 -33.24
C THR A 303 9.91 6.26 -32.98
N LYS A 304 10.34 6.48 -31.72
CA LYS A 304 11.13 7.65 -31.34
C LYS A 304 12.01 7.34 -30.13
N VAL A 305 13.25 7.82 -30.12
CA VAL A 305 14.11 7.80 -28.93
C VAL A 305 14.34 9.23 -28.46
N PHE A 306 13.97 9.55 -27.22
CA PHE A 306 14.06 10.91 -26.70
C PHE A 306 15.39 11.19 -26.02
N ASN A 307 15.86 10.25 -25.20
CA ASN A 307 17.13 10.33 -24.47
C ASN A 307 17.59 8.91 -24.09
N ASP A 308 18.54 8.80 -23.16
CA ASP A 308 19.06 7.52 -22.67
C ASP A 308 18.07 6.75 -21.77
N LYS A 309 16.99 7.39 -21.31
CA LYS A 309 15.98 6.82 -20.39
C LYS A 309 14.64 6.52 -21.06
N PHE A 310 14.21 7.34 -22.02
CA PHE A 310 12.87 7.31 -22.58
C PHE A 310 12.82 7.16 -24.10
N PHE A 311 11.88 6.34 -24.56
CA PHE A 311 11.58 6.08 -25.97
C PHE A 311 10.07 5.86 -26.14
N LEU A 312 9.56 6.10 -27.35
CA LEU A 312 8.16 5.89 -27.72
C LEU A 312 8.00 4.53 -28.40
N VAL A 313 7.02 3.76 -27.94
CA VAL A 313 6.59 2.52 -28.60
C VAL A 313 5.22 2.75 -29.20
N GLU A 314 5.03 2.32 -30.45
CA GLU A 314 3.76 2.35 -31.16
C GLU A 314 3.35 0.92 -31.53
N MET A 315 2.08 0.57 -31.28
CA MET A 315 1.52 -0.71 -31.69
C MET A 315 1.44 -0.78 -33.22
N ASP A 316 1.92 -1.88 -33.82
CA ASP A 316 1.98 -2.01 -35.28
C ASP A 316 0.55 -2.09 -35.87
N GLU A 317 0.23 -1.18 -36.81
CA GLU A 317 -1.05 -1.11 -37.53
C GLU A 317 -0.79 -1.10 -39.04
N LEU A 318 -1.24 -2.16 -39.73
CA LEU A 318 -1.01 -2.33 -41.17
C LEU A 318 -2.18 -1.83 -42.03
N ARG A 319 -3.35 -1.56 -41.44
CA ARG A 319 -4.48 -0.96 -42.18
C ARG A 319 -4.16 0.50 -42.49
N GLY A 320 -4.55 0.97 -43.67
CA GLY A 320 -4.51 2.40 -43.96
C GLY A 320 -5.61 3.16 -43.20
N GLU A 321 -5.45 4.48 -43.03
CA GLU A 321 -6.50 5.35 -42.48
C GLU A 321 -7.85 5.20 -43.22
N LYS A 322 -7.79 4.92 -44.52
CA LYS A 322 -8.97 4.69 -45.37
C LYS A 322 -9.67 3.34 -45.12
N ASP A 323 -8.99 2.40 -44.48
CA ASP A 323 -9.49 1.05 -44.18
C ASP A 323 -10.07 0.95 -42.76
N GLY A 324 -10.39 2.10 -42.14
CA GLY A 324 -10.94 2.19 -40.79
C GLY A 324 -9.90 2.00 -39.69
N ALA A 325 -8.62 2.23 -39.97
CA ALA A 325 -7.59 2.32 -38.93
C ALA A 325 -7.92 3.48 -37.98
N GLY A 326 -8.02 3.16 -36.69
CA GLY A 326 -8.08 4.18 -35.65
C GLY A 326 -6.74 4.91 -35.48
N PRO A 327 -6.67 5.91 -34.60
CA PRO A 327 -5.39 6.49 -34.20
C PRO A 327 -4.47 5.39 -33.66
N ARG A 328 -3.20 5.44 -34.05
CA ARG A 328 -2.19 4.47 -33.60
C ARG A 328 -1.97 4.63 -32.10
N SER A 329 -2.07 3.51 -31.38
CA SER A 329 -1.78 3.49 -29.95
C SER A 329 -0.28 3.58 -29.74
N SER A 330 0.16 4.62 -29.04
CA SER A 330 1.55 4.82 -28.66
C SER A 330 1.66 5.27 -27.22
N PHE A 331 2.72 4.82 -26.57
CA PHE A 331 2.97 5.04 -25.15
C PHE A 331 4.46 5.17 -24.88
N LEU A 332 4.78 6.07 -23.96
CA LEU A 332 6.12 6.34 -23.49
C LEU A 332 6.63 5.14 -22.69
N CYS A 333 7.83 4.69 -23.00
CA CYS A 333 8.50 3.58 -22.34
C CYS A 333 9.87 4.01 -21.80
N HIS A 334 10.31 3.24 -20.83
CA HIS A 334 11.68 3.18 -20.35
C HIS A 334 12.13 1.72 -20.29
N ARG A 335 13.39 1.48 -19.95
CA ARG A 335 13.97 0.12 -19.95
C ARG A 335 13.17 -0.92 -19.15
N GLY A 336 12.59 -0.51 -18.03
CA GLY A 336 11.85 -1.37 -17.10
C GLY A 336 10.34 -1.35 -17.32
N SER A 337 9.84 -0.76 -18.42
CA SER A 337 8.41 -0.73 -18.69
C SER A 337 7.88 -2.15 -18.84
N ALA A 338 6.88 -2.50 -18.03
CA ALA A 338 6.44 -3.89 -17.90
C ALA A 338 5.65 -4.41 -19.11
N GLY A 339 5.19 -3.51 -19.99
CA GLY A 339 4.43 -3.84 -21.19
C GLY A 339 5.28 -4.16 -22.42
N ILE A 340 6.62 -4.08 -22.37
CA ILE A 340 7.50 -4.36 -23.52
C ILE A 340 8.28 -5.65 -23.35
N LEU A 341 8.37 -6.43 -24.42
CA LEU A 341 8.89 -7.79 -24.43
C LEU A 341 9.80 -8.02 -25.65
N PRO A 342 10.85 -8.84 -25.54
CA PRO A 342 11.69 -9.18 -26.69
C PRO A 342 10.89 -9.96 -27.73
N VAL A 343 11.29 -9.83 -28.99
CA VAL A 343 10.74 -10.64 -30.09
C VAL A 343 10.86 -12.14 -29.75
N GLN A 344 9.79 -12.89 -30.03
CA GLN A 344 9.59 -14.31 -29.69
C GLN A 344 9.34 -14.61 -28.21
N TRP A 345 9.10 -13.60 -27.36
CA TRP A 345 8.74 -13.85 -25.96
C TRP A 345 7.46 -14.70 -25.84
N CYS A 346 6.42 -14.36 -26.60
CA CYS A 346 5.16 -15.10 -26.66
C CYS A 346 5.38 -16.57 -27.02
N LEU A 347 6.16 -16.81 -28.09
CA LEU A 347 6.47 -18.17 -28.56
C LEU A 347 7.22 -18.98 -27.49
N LYS A 348 8.23 -18.39 -26.84
CA LYS A 348 9.02 -19.04 -25.77
C LYS A 348 8.16 -19.40 -24.55
N ASN A 349 7.12 -18.61 -24.27
CA ASN A 349 6.27 -18.79 -23.09
C ASN A 349 4.95 -19.55 -23.37
N GLY A 350 4.72 -20.00 -24.62
CA GLY A 350 3.45 -20.64 -24.99
C GLY A 350 2.26 -19.69 -24.84
N VAL A 351 2.47 -18.43 -25.22
CA VAL A 351 1.45 -17.39 -25.30
C VAL A 351 1.19 -17.11 -26.78
N GLN A 352 -0.08 -16.94 -27.14
CA GLN A 352 -0.44 -16.61 -28.51
C GLN A 352 -0.19 -15.11 -28.75
N LEU A 353 0.66 -14.80 -29.71
CA LEU A 353 0.87 -13.45 -30.19
C LEU A 353 -0.28 -13.06 -31.12
N SER A 354 -0.87 -11.89 -30.90
CA SER A 354 -1.88 -11.33 -31.79
C SER A 354 -1.18 -10.64 -32.98
N PRO A 355 -1.51 -11.00 -34.24
CA PRO A 355 -0.94 -10.32 -35.39
C PRO A 355 -1.38 -8.85 -35.42
N PRO A 356 -0.57 -7.94 -36.00
CA PRO A 356 -0.95 -6.55 -36.14
C PRO A 356 -2.21 -6.44 -37.02
N PRO A 357 -3.17 -5.56 -36.69
CA PRO A 357 -4.37 -5.42 -37.50
C PRO A 357 -4.04 -5.13 -38.97
N GLY A 358 -4.77 -5.79 -39.88
CA GLY A 358 -4.49 -5.73 -41.33
C GLY A 358 -3.49 -6.76 -41.86
N TYR A 359 -2.88 -7.58 -40.99
CA TYR A 359 -2.04 -8.69 -41.41
C TYR A 359 -2.85 -9.74 -42.21
N GLN A 360 -2.33 -10.15 -43.37
CA GLN A 360 -3.01 -11.04 -44.33
C GLN A 360 -2.51 -12.49 -44.30
N GLY A 361 -1.44 -12.79 -43.55
CA GLY A 361 -0.91 -14.15 -43.43
C GLY A 361 -1.82 -15.00 -42.54
N GLN A 362 -1.92 -16.30 -42.84
CA GLN A 362 -2.65 -17.25 -41.98
C GLN A 362 -2.02 -17.35 -40.59
N ASP A 363 -0.69 -17.49 -40.56
CA ASP A 363 0.09 -17.54 -39.33
C ASP A 363 1.06 -16.35 -39.30
N PHE A 364 1.22 -15.76 -38.13
CA PHE A 364 2.20 -14.70 -37.92
C PHE A 364 3.58 -15.33 -37.67
N ASP A 365 4.57 -14.97 -38.49
CA ASP A 365 5.96 -15.35 -38.31
C ASP A 365 6.85 -14.11 -38.21
N TRP A 366 7.64 -14.04 -37.14
CA TRP A 366 8.51 -12.89 -36.88
C TRP A 366 9.61 -12.72 -37.93
N ALA A 367 10.18 -13.81 -38.47
CA ALA A 367 11.27 -13.70 -39.44
C ALA A 367 10.76 -13.15 -40.78
N ASP A 368 9.62 -13.64 -41.25
CA ASP A 368 8.96 -13.12 -42.45
C ASP A 368 8.49 -11.67 -42.25
N TYR A 369 7.94 -11.37 -41.07
CA TYR A 369 7.47 -10.02 -40.75
C TYR A 369 8.62 -9.00 -40.69
N LEU A 370 9.71 -9.32 -40.00
CA LEU A 370 10.92 -8.48 -39.95
C LEU A 370 11.50 -8.23 -41.34
N LYS A 371 11.60 -9.30 -42.15
CA LYS A 371 12.07 -9.20 -43.54
C LYS A 371 11.17 -8.31 -44.40
N LYS A 372 9.84 -8.42 -44.24
CA LYS A 372 8.87 -7.59 -44.96
C LYS A 372 8.97 -6.11 -44.55
N CYS A 373 9.19 -5.84 -43.28
CA CYS A 373 9.34 -4.49 -42.75
C CYS A 373 10.73 -3.87 -43.03
N GLY A 374 11.74 -4.68 -43.34
CA GLY A 374 13.13 -4.21 -43.42
C GLY A 374 13.63 -3.70 -42.07
N ALA A 375 13.17 -4.33 -40.98
CA ALA A 375 13.42 -3.91 -39.61
C ALA A 375 14.16 -5.00 -38.82
N GLU A 376 14.75 -4.62 -37.70
CA GLU A 376 15.45 -5.52 -36.79
C GLU A 376 14.69 -5.70 -35.48
N ALA A 377 14.81 -6.88 -34.88
CA ALA A 377 14.28 -7.13 -33.55
C ALA A 377 15.13 -6.39 -32.50
N ALA A 378 14.48 -5.82 -31.49
CA ALA A 378 15.16 -5.31 -30.31
C ALA A 378 15.96 -6.45 -29.63
N PRO A 379 17.28 -6.30 -29.43
CA PRO A 379 18.09 -7.33 -28.79
C PRO A 379 17.68 -7.60 -27.34
N GLN A 380 17.91 -8.83 -26.86
CA GLN A 380 17.59 -9.23 -25.47
C GLN A 380 18.22 -8.32 -24.40
N HIS A 381 19.42 -7.78 -24.65
CA HIS A 381 20.12 -6.92 -23.67
C HIS A 381 19.45 -5.55 -23.47
N CYS A 382 18.54 -5.14 -24.37
CA CYS A 382 17.74 -3.94 -24.21
C CYS A 382 16.70 -4.09 -23.08
N PHE A 383 16.32 -5.32 -22.76
CA PHE A 383 15.31 -5.64 -21.76
C PHE A 383 15.96 -5.92 -20.39
N PRO A 384 15.21 -5.81 -19.28
CA PRO A 384 15.67 -6.24 -17.96
C PRO A 384 16.00 -7.74 -17.94
N THR A 385 16.86 -8.15 -17.00
CA THR A 385 17.11 -9.58 -16.76
C THR A 385 15.91 -10.15 -16.00
N GLU A 386 15.41 -11.31 -16.41
CA GLU A 386 14.26 -11.95 -15.77
C GLU A 386 14.63 -12.46 -14.37
N GLU A 387 14.03 -11.85 -13.33
CA GLU A 387 14.01 -12.39 -11.98
C GLU A 387 12.74 -13.24 -11.81
N ASN A 388 12.88 -14.55 -11.64
CA ASN A 388 11.74 -15.48 -11.72
C ASN A 388 11.01 -15.73 -10.38
N ALA A 389 11.26 -14.93 -9.34
CA ALA A 389 10.70 -15.19 -8.02
C ALA A 389 9.54 -14.23 -7.71
N HIS A 390 8.32 -14.77 -7.71
CA HIS A 390 7.12 -14.12 -7.19
C HIS A 390 6.13 -15.17 -6.65
N ASP A 391 5.13 -14.73 -5.89
CA ASP A 391 4.19 -15.63 -5.20
C ASP A 391 2.82 -15.79 -5.89
N PHE A 392 2.65 -15.22 -7.08
CA PHE A 392 1.42 -15.40 -7.87
C PHE A 392 1.29 -16.81 -8.42
N VAL A 393 0.13 -17.44 -8.19
CA VAL A 393 -0.22 -18.78 -8.66
C VAL A 393 -1.60 -18.74 -9.33
N GLU A 394 -1.79 -19.56 -10.36
CA GLU A 394 -3.10 -19.75 -11.00
C GLU A 394 -4.16 -20.10 -9.95
N SER A 395 -5.39 -19.63 -10.15
CA SER A 395 -6.55 -19.70 -9.25
C SER A 395 -6.48 -18.84 -7.97
N MET A 396 -5.38 -18.12 -7.72
CA MET A 396 -5.37 -17.15 -6.62
C MET A 396 -6.26 -15.94 -6.93
N MET A 397 -6.79 -15.34 -5.87
CA MET A 397 -7.69 -14.19 -5.93
C MET A 397 -7.00 -12.91 -5.47
N LEU A 398 -7.35 -11.80 -6.11
CA LEU A 398 -6.89 -10.46 -5.81
C LEU A 398 -7.97 -9.43 -6.22
N GLU A 399 -7.70 -8.16 -5.99
CA GLU A 399 -8.51 -7.03 -6.44
C GLU A 399 -7.81 -6.32 -7.62
N ALA A 400 -8.48 -6.06 -8.74
CA ALA A 400 -7.83 -5.45 -9.91
C ALA A 400 -8.66 -4.31 -10.53
N VAL A 401 -7.96 -3.28 -11.00
CA VAL A 401 -8.58 -2.17 -11.74
C VAL A 401 -9.10 -2.67 -13.09
N ASN A 402 -10.29 -2.19 -13.49
CA ASN A 402 -10.78 -2.38 -14.86
C ASN A 402 -10.21 -1.29 -15.77
N PRO A 403 -9.38 -1.62 -16.80
CA PRO A 403 -8.77 -0.62 -17.66
C PRO A 403 -9.78 0.15 -18.53
N LEU A 404 -11.00 -0.37 -18.72
CA LEU A 404 -12.06 0.32 -19.48
C LEU A 404 -12.85 1.31 -18.61
N SER A 405 -12.74 1.20 -17.29
CA SER A 405 -13.39 2.06 -16.32
C SER A 405 -12.50 2.13 -15.08
N ALA A 406 -11.45 2.94 -15.16
CA ALA A 406 -10.37 2.93 -14.19
C ALA A 406 -10.88 3.18 -12.76
N GLU A 407 -12.01 3.86 -12.58
CA GLU A 407 -12.69 4.07 -11.30
C GLU A 407 -13.20 2.80 -10.60
N HIS A 408 -13.35 1.67 -11.31
CA HIS A 408 -13.88 0.44 -10.74
C HIS A 408 -12.78 -0.59 -10.48
N ILE A 409 -12.71 -1.06 -9.24
CA ILE A 409 -11.89 -2.22 -8.83
C ILE A 409 -12.82 -3.43 -8.72
N HIS A 410 -12.39 -4.57 -9.25
CA HIS A 410 -13.16 -5.81 -9.28
C HIS A 410 -12.45 -6.92 -8.50
N VAL A 411 -13.23 -7.86 -7.99
CA VAL A 411 -12.76 -9.21 -7.69
C VAL A 411 -12.09 -9.77 -8.95
N ALA A 412 -10.88 -10.32 -8.84
CA ALA A 412 -10.18 -10.88 -9.98
C ALA A 412 -9.46 -12.18 -9.63
N ALA A 413 -9.47 -13.11 -10.59
CA ALA A 413 -8.80 -14.40 -10.47
C ALA A 413 -7.58 -14.47 -11.40
N VAL A 414 -6.47 -14.99 -10.90
CA VAL A 414 -5.28 -15.29 -11.71
C VAL A 414 -5.58 -16.51 -12.58
N SER A 415 -5.78 -16.32 -13.88
CA SER A 415 -6.10 -17.40 -14.83
C SER A 415 -4.86 -18.10 -15.38
N LYS A 416 -3.75 -17.37 -15.54
CA LYS A 416 -2.50 -17.86 -16.14
C LYS A 416 -1.30 -17.08 -15.59
N VAL A 417 -0.16 -17.74 -15.46
CA VAL A 417 1.12 -17.12 -15.07
C VAL A 417 2.21 -17.48 -16.08
N LYS A 418 2.89 -16.48 -16.65
CA LYS A 418 4.01 -16.66 -17.61
C LYS A 418 5.10 -15.62 -17.38
N GLY A 419 6.27 -16.07 -16.92
CA GLY A 419 7.33 -15.17 -16.49
C GLY A 419 6.80 -14.21 -15.42
N GLN A 420 7.04 -12.92 -15.60
CA GLN A 420 6.55 -11.86 -14.69
C GLN A 420 5.15 -11.35 -15.05
N HIS A 421 4.44 -12.01 -15.97
CA HIS A 421 3.12 -11.58 -16.44
C HIS A 421 2.05 -12.57 -15.98
N ILE A 422 0.93 -12.01 -15.53
CA ILE A 422 -0.24 -12.75 -15.09
C ILE A 422 -1.46 -12.34 -15.91
N TRP A 423 -2.31 -13.31 -16.20
CA TRP A 423 -3.61 -13.08 -16.82
C TRP A 423 -4.66 -13.03 -15.71
N LEU A 424 -5.49 -12.00 -15.75
CA LEU A 424 -6.55 -11.79 -14.76
C LEU A 424 -7.91 -11.86 -15.42
N ARG A 425 -8.79 -12.65 -14.83
CA ARG A 425 -10.22 -12.62 -15.12
C ARG A 425 -10.90 -11.71 -14.13
N LEU A 426 -11.51 -10.63 -14.62
CA LEU A 426 -12.37 -9.78 -13.80
C LEU A 426 -13.72 -10.44 -13.57
N GLU A 427 -14.15 -10.46 -12.33
CA GLU A 427 -15.41 -11.01 -11.86
C GLU A 427 -16.41 -9.87 -11.57
N GLY A 428 -17.71 -10.12 -11.73
CA GLY A 428 -18.75 -9.09 -11.48
C GLY A 428 -18.86 -8.01 -12.58
N VAL A 429 -18.17 -8.17 -13.71
CA VAL A 429 -18.30 -7.27 -14.85
C VAL A 429 -19.67 -7.41 -15.52
N LYS A 430 -20.34 -6.28 -15.79
CA LYS A 430 -21.65 -6.26 -16.49
C LYS A 430 -21.56 -6.76 -17.93
N GLN A 431 -20.42 -6.52 -18.57
CA GLN A 431 -20.10 -6.95 -19.93
C GLN A 431 -18.85 -7.81 -19.87
N ALA A 432 -18.86 -8.94 -20.58
CA ALA A 432 -17.68 -9.78 -20.69
C ALA A 432 -16.52 -8.98 -21.30
N VAL A 433 -15.43 -8.86 -20.55
CA VAL A 433 -14.16 -8.30 -21.01
C VAL A 433 -13.14 -9.43 -21.20
N PRO A 434 -12.20 -9.31 -22.15
CA PRO A 434 -11.09 -10.27 -22.24
C PRO A 434 -10.26 -10.30 -20.95
N GLU A 435 -9.48 -11.37 -20.77
CA GLU A 435 -8.55 -11.46 -19.65
C GLU A 435 -7.49 -10.35 -19.76
N LEU A 436 -7.20 -9.70 -18.64
CA LEU A 436 -6.20 -8.64 -18.54
C LEU A 436 -4.81 -9.23 -18.46
N ILE A 437 -3.86 -8.67 -19.19
CA ILE A 437 -2.44 -9.01 -19.10
C ILE A 437 -1.76 -7.95 -18.28
N VAL A 438 -1.28 -8.32 -17.09
CA VAL A 438 -0.60 -7.38 -16.19
C VAL A 438 0.73 -7.96 -15.73
N HIS A 439 1.66 -7.09 -15.38
CA HIS A 439 2.89 -7.49 -14.72
C HIS A 439 2.65 -7.66 -13.21
N VAL A 440 3.40 -8.55 -12.56
CA VAL A 440 3.29 -8.82 -11.11
C VAL A 440 3.54 -7.59 -10.23
N ASP A 441 4.34 -6.64 -10.71
CA ASP A 441 4.60 -5.35 -10.04
C ASP A 441 3.65 -4.22 -10.50
N SER A 442 2.56 -4.53 -11.21
CA SER A 442 1.56 -3.53 -11.60
C SER A 442 1.01 -2.81 -10.37
N MET A 443 0.79 -1.50 -10.49
CA MET A 443 0.19 -0.66 -9.44
C MET A 443 -1.34 -0.64 -9.52
N ASP A 444 -1.92 -1.44 -10.41
CA ASP A 444 -3.36 -1.56 -10.66
C ASP A 444 -3.94 -2.89 -10.15
N ILE A 445 -3.17 -3.62 -9.35
CA ILE A 445 -3.58 -4.86 -8.67
C ILE A 445 -3.36 -4.72 -7.17
N PHE A 446 -4.28 -5.22 -6.37
CA PHE A 446 -4.31 -5.03 -4.93
C PHE A 446 -4.60 -6.35 -4.21
N PRO A 447 -4.13 -6.53 -2.97
CA PRO A 447 -4.47 -7.70 -2.19
C PRO A 447 -5.97 -7.75 -1.87
N VAL A 448 -6.45 -8.94 -1.56
CA VAL A 448 -7.81 -9.15 -1.03
C VAL A 448 -8.07 -8.22 0.17
N SER A 449 -9.27 -7.63 0.21
CA SER A 449 -9.73 -6.66 1.21
C SER A 449 -9.01 -5.30 1.18
N TRP A 450 -8.27 -4.95 0.11
CA TRP A 450 -7.72 -3.60 -0.03
C TRP A 450 -8.83 -2.55 -0.14
N CYS A 451 -9.86 -2.81 -0.95
CA CYS A 451 -11.03 -1.94 -1.07
C CYS A 451 -11.74 -1.75 0.26
N GLU A 452 -12.06 -2.84 0.97
CA GLU A 452 -12.69 -2.80 2.29
C GLU A 452 -11.86 -1.99 3.30
N THR A 453 -10.54 -2.21 3.32
CA THR A 453 -9.60 -1.53 4.22
C THR A 453 -9.58 -0.02 4.02
N ASN A 454 -9.65 0.41 2.77
CA ASN A 454 -9.53 1.82 2.39
C ASN A 454 -10.91 2.49 2.16
N GLY A 455 -12.01 1.79 2.43
CA GLY A 455 -13.36 2.32 2.21
C GLY A 455 -13.71 2.56 0.74
N TYR A 456 -13.07 1.81 -0.18
CA TYR A 456 -13.35 1.86 -1.61
C TYR A 456 -14.38 0.80 -2.02
N SER A 457 -15.15 1.10 -3.06
CA SER A 457 -16.17 0.17 -3.57
C SER A 457 -15.55 -0.95 -4.41
N LEU A 458 -15.80 -2.20 -4.01
CA LEU A 458 -15.39 -3.40 -4.74
C LEU A 458 -16.55 -3.95 -5.57
N GLN A 459 -16.32 -4.07 -6.88
CA GLN A 459 -17.24 -4.77 -7.79
C GLN A 459 -17.02 -6.28 -7.65
N HIS A 460 -18.11 -7.01 -7.47
CA HIS A 460 -18.09 -8.45 -7.19
C HIS A 460 -19.23 -9.15 -7.92
N PRO A 461 -19.14 -10.48 -8.15
CA PRO A 461 -20.24 -11.25 -8.73
C PRO A 461 -21.52 -11.11 -7.91
N SER A 462 -22.60 -10.64 -8.55
CA SER A 462 -23.93 -10.74 -7.97
C SER A 462 -24.31 -12.22 -7.86
N LYS A 463 -24.40 -12.76 -6.64
CA LYS A 463 -25.01 -14.10 -6.45
C LYS A 463 -26.47 -14.01 -6.92
N PRO A 464 -26.98 -14.92 -7.77
CA PRO A 464 -28.42 -15.04 -7.94
C PRO A 464 -29.03 -15.34 -6.55
N PRO A 465 -30.22 -14.81 -6.22
CA PRO A 465 -30.79 -14.96 -4.88
C PRO A 465 -31.08 -16.44 -4.59
N VAL A 466 -30.12 -17.11 -3.95
CA VAL A 466 -30.34 -18.42 -3.36
C VAL A 466 -31.09 -18.15 -2.06
N GLN A 467 -32.35 -18.55 -1.98
CA GLN A 467 -33.10 -18.61 -0.71
C GLN A 467 -32.27 -19.46 0.26
N LYS A 468 -31.48 -18.82 1.14
CA LYS A 468 -30.85 -19.50 2.26
C LYS A 468 -32.00 -20.09 3.08
N GLN A 469 -32.26 -21.39 2.94
CA GLN A 469 -33.08 -22.11 3.90
C GLN A 469 -32.40 -21.95 5.25
N ARG A 470 -32.92 -21.05 6.08
CA ARG A 470 -32.56 -20.96 7.49
C ARG A 470 -32.82 -22.33 8.12
N ARG A 471 -31.78 -23.15 8.26
CA ARG A 471 -31.81 -24.27 9.20
C ARG A 471 -31.75 -23.63 10.59
N VAL A 472 -32.92 -23.40 11.15
CA VAL A 472 -33.08 -23.03 12.56
C VAL A 472 -32.51 -24.19 13.38
N ALA A 473 -31.34 -23.99 13.98
CA ALA A 473 -30.87 -24.85 15.05
C ALA A 473 -31.80 -24.61 16.26
N VAL A 474 -32.67 -25.57 16.54
CA VAL A 474 -33.51 -25.56 17.74
C VAL A 474 -32.58 -25.82 18.95
N VAL A 475 -32.18 -24.76 19.65
CA VAL A 475 -31.55 -24.87 20.96
C VAL A 475 -32.64 -25.25 21.96
N GLN A 476 -32.59 -26.47 22.48
CA GLN A 476 -33.45 -26.87 23.60
C GLN A 476 -33.02 -26.12 24.87
N PRO A 477 -33.94 -25.52 25.63
CA PRO A 477 -33.58 -24.80 26.85
C PRO A 477 -33.27 -25.80 27.98
N GLU A 478 -32.01 -25.85 28.42
CA GLU A 478 -31.66 -26.49 29.68
C GLU A 478 -32.25 -25.72 30.87
N LYS A 479 -32.81 -26.48 31.82
CA LYS A 479 -33.53 -26.01 33.00
C LYS A 479 -32.60 -25.28 33.96
N HIS A 480 -32.91 -24.01 34.22
CA HIS A 480 -32.37 -23.22 35.32
C HIS A 480 -32.68 -23.88 36.67
N ARG A 481 -31.65 -24.09 37.49
CA ARG A 481 -31.78 -24.39 38.93
C ARG A 481 -31.40 -23.14 39.72
N ALA A 482 -32.32 -22.65 40.53
CA ALA A 482 -32.21 -21.40 41.31
C ALA A 482 -31.15 -21.47 42.43
N PRO A 483 -30.60 -20.32 42.87
CA PRO A 483 -29.67 -20.23 44.00
C PRO A 483 -30.41 -19.97 45.33
N PRO A 484 -29.80 -20.26 46.50
CA PRO A 484 -30.24 -19.67 47.76
C PRO A 484 -29.37 -18.47 48.18
N ARG A 485 -30.07 -17.36 48.50
CA ARG A 485 -29.67 -16.22 49.36
C ARG A 485 -29.70 -16.67 50.84
N THR A 486 -29.07 -16.12 51.88
CA THR A 486 -28.27 -14.92 52.22
C THR A 486 -27.93 -15.02 53.73
N THR A 487 -26.78 -14.51 54.22
CA THR A 487 -26.67 -13.51 55.32
C THR A 487 -25.20 -13.06 55.58
N PRO A 488 -24.94 -11.81 56.01
CA PRO A 488 -23.60 -11.23 56.29
C PRO A 488 -23.44 -10.80 57.79
N PRO A 489 -22.49 -9.92 58.18
CA PRO A 489 -21.02 -9.94 58.09
C PRO A 489 -20.35 -9.75 59.48
N ASP A 490 -19.05 -10.05 59.67
CA ASP A 490 -18.25 -9.26 60.62
C ASP A 490 -16.71 -9.34 60.52
N MET A 491 -16.11 -8.15 60.67
CA MET A 491 -14.81 -7.75 61.24
C MET A 491 -13.45 -8.24 60.68
N LEU A 492 -12.77 -7.28 60.01
CA LEU A 492 -11.41 -6.76 60.27
C LEU A 492 -10.46 -7.59 61.16
N LYS A 493 -9.30 -8.00 60.61
CA LYS A 493 -7.95 -7.47 60.93
C LYS A 493 -6.86 -8.27 60.20
N GLN A 494 -6.12 -7.60 59.32
CA GLN A 494 -4.79 -8.04 58.85
C GLN A 494 -3.79 -7.81 59.98
N GLN A 495 -2.96 -8.82 60.25
CA GLN A 495 -1.75 -8.71 61.05
C GLN A 495 -0.61 -9.36 60.26
N GLU A 496 0.51 -8.64 60.23
CA GLU A 496 1.73 -8.97 59.51
C GLU A 496 2.46 -10.22 60.06
N ASN A 497 3.24 -10.79 59.14
CA ASN A 497 4.60 -11.32 59.31
C ASN A 497 4.80 -12.84 59.48
N GLY A 498 5.78 -13.36 58.73
CA GLY A 498 6.47 -14.63 59.01
C GLY A 498 6.64 -15.60 57.83
N GLN A 499 7.77 -15.49 57.14
CA GLN A 499 8.27 -16.43 56.12
C GLN A 499 8.64 -17.81 56.70
N SER A 500 8.53 -18.88 55.90
CA SER A 500 9.70 -19.68 55.45
C SER A 500 9.34 -20.88 54.53
N GLU A 501 9.91 -20.83 53.32
CA GLU A 501 10.51 -21.88 52.47
C GLU A 501 9.75 -23.17 52.10
N SER A 502 9.43 -23.32 50.79
CA SER A 502 10.24 -24.11 49.82
C SER A 502 9.43 -24.38 48.52
N GLY A 503 10.00 -24.04 47.36
CA GLY A 503 9.46 -24.43 46.04
C GLY A 503 9.31 -23.30 45.00
N GLN A 504 10.25 -23.25 44.05
CA GLN A 504 10.18 -22.67 42.69
C GLN A 504 9.50 -21.29 42.52
N GLY A 505 10.33 -20.25 42.38
CA GLY A 505 9.88 -18.90 42.05
C GLY A 505 9.39 -18.77 40.61
N ASN A 506 8.12 -18.45 40.41
CA ASN A 506 7.62 -17.78 39.20
C ASN A 506 6.23 -17.16 39.39
N GLY A 507 6.18 -16.04 40.14
CA GLY A 507 4.93 -15.29 40.36
C GLY A 507 5.12 -13.81 40.67
N LYS A 508 6.32 -13.24 40.41
CA LYS A 508 6.70 -11.90 40.88
C LYS A 508 6.48 -10.75 39.88
N TYR A 509 6.18 -11.03 38.61
CA TYR A 509 5.94 -9.95 37.63
C TYR A 509 4.46 -9.56 37.59
N CYS A 510 4.17 -8.38 38.16
CA CYS A 510 2.89 -7.71 37.99
C CYS A 510 2.94 -6.91 36.67
N CYS A 511 2.10 -7.28 35.71
CA CYS A 511 1.94 -6.54 34.48
C CYS A 511 1.03 -5.32 34.71
N PRO A 512 1.43 -4.12 34.25
CA PRO A 512 0.58 -2.94 34.27
C PRO A 512 -0.64 -3.13 33.35
N LYS A 513 -1.54 -2.15 33.33
CA LYS A 513 -2.66 -2.15 32.38
C LYS A 513 -2.14 -2.15 30.95
N ILE A 514 -2.58 -3.10 30.13
CA ILE A 514 -2.38 -3.13 28.68
C ILE A 514 -3.62 -2.55 28.04
N TYR A 515 -3.45 -1.52 27.20
CA TYR A 515 -4.55 -0.84 26.52
C TYR A 515 -4.69 -1.31 25.07
N PHE A 516 -5.93 -1.44 24.60
CA PHE A 516 -6.20 -1.68 23.17
C PHE A 516 -6.34 -0.35 22.44
N ASN A 517 -5.58 -0.19 21.34
CA ASN A 517 -5.74 0.96 20.47
C ASN A 517 -6.79 0.64 19.40
N HIS A 518 -8.05 1.00 19.64
CA HIS A 518 -9.16 0.74 18.71
C HIS A 518 -9.07 1.55 17.39
N ARG A 519 -8.08 2.45 17.26
CA ARG A 519 -7.86 3.24 16.05
C ARG A 519 -6.73 2.72 15.18
N CYS A 520 -6.03 1.65 15.60
CA CYS A 520 -4.94 1.09 14.79
C CYS A 520 -5.48 0.29 13.59
N PHE A 521 -4.63 0.14 12.58
CA PHE A 521 -4.84 -0.84 11.53
C PHE A 521 -4.83 -2.25 12.14
N SER A 522 -5.94 -2.98 12.01
CA SER A 522 -6.11 -4.30 12.63
C SER A 522 -5.42 -5.43 11.85
N GLY A 523 -4.88 -5.13 10.66
CA GLY A 523 -4.30 -6.14 9.79
C GLY A 523 -5.36 -7.07 9.16
N PRO A 524 -4.92 -8.00 8.31
CA PRO A 524 -5.83 -8.84 7.52
C PRO A 524 -6.56 -9.91 8.34
N TYR A 525 -6.10 -10.20 9.56
CA TYR A 525 -6.62 -11.31 10.35
C TYR A 525 -7.60 -10.88 11.46
N LEU A 526 -7.59 -9.61 11.87
CA LEU A 526 -8.40 -9.11 12.98
C LEU A 526 -9.58 -8.29 12.51
N ASN A 527 -10.77 -8.62 13.02
CA ASN A 527 -12.01 -7.95 12.67
C ASN A 527 -12.10 -6.59 13.37
N LYS A 528 -12.05 -5.51 12.58
CA LYS A 528 -12.07 -4.13 13.09
C LYS A 528 -13.28 -3.83 13.98
N GLY A 529 -14.45 -4.36 13.64
CA GLY A 529 -15.67 -4.23 14.44
C GLY A 529 -15.55 -4.89 15.82
N ARG A 530 -15.08 -6.15 15.86
CA ARG A 530 -14.85 -6.87 17.12
C ARG A 530 -13.72 -6.27 17.95
N ILE A 531 -12.69 -5.73 17.29
CA ILE A 531 -11.64 -4.96 17.95
C ILE A 531 -12.23 -3.72 18.63
N ALA A 532 -13.16 -3.01 17.98
CA ALA A 532 -13.82 -1.84 18.58
C ALA A 532 -14.69 -2.16 19.81
N GLU A 533 -15.12 -3.42 19.96
CA GLU A 533 -15.87 -3.92 21.12
C GLU A 533 -14.98 -4.39 22.28
N LEU A 534 -13.66 -4.46 22.08
CA LEU A 534 -12.74 -4.88 23.13
C LEU A 534 -12.74 -3.88 24.31
N PRO A 535 -12.48 -4.36 25.54
CA PRO A 535 -12.34 -3.46 26.68
C PRO A 535 -11.20 -2.49 26.42
N GLN A 536 -11.27 -1.28 27.00
CA GLN A 536 -10.21 -0.29 26.81
C GLN A 536 -8.83 -0.77 27.31
N CYS A 537 -8.80 -1.62 28.34
CA CYS A 537 -7.58 -2.22 28.87
C CYS A 537 -7.80 -3.52 29.65
N ILE A 538 -6.73 -4.29 29.84
CA ILE A 538 -6.64 -5.50 30.68
C ILE A 538 -5.54 -5.31 31.73
N GLY A 539 -5.78 -5.75 32.96
CA GLY A 539 -4.86 -5.59 34.09
C GLY A 539 -5.20 -4.40 35.00
N PRO A 540 -4.30 -4.01 35.93
CA PRO A 540 -3.01 -4.63 36.21
C PRO A 540 -3.19 -5.99 36.90
N GLY A 541 -2.19 -6.86 36.85
CA GLY A 541 -2.28 -8.19 37.47
C GLY A 541 -1.08 -9.08 37.18
N ASN A 542 -1.20 -10.37 37.49
CA ASN A 542 -0.15 -11.33 37.15
C ASN A 542 0.13 -11.31 35.63
N CYS A 543 1.40 -11.14 35.25
CA CYS A 543 1.78 -10.93 33.86
C CYS A 543 1.30 -12.04 32.91
N VAL A 544 1.36 -13.29 33.34
CA VAL A 544 0.91 -14.45 32.55
C VAL A 544 -0.59 -14.36 32.31
N LEU A 545 -1.37 -14.03 33.34
CA LEU A 545 -2.83 -13.93 33.22
C LEU A 545 -3.25 -12.73 32.38
N VAL A 546 -2.60 -11.58 32.56
CA VAL A 546 -2.87 -10.36 31.79
C VAL A 546 -2.57 -10.58 30.30
N LEU A 547 -1.40 -11.14 29.96
CA LEU A 547 -1.03 -11.43 28.57
C LEU A 547 -1.92 -12.50 27.96
N LYS A 548 -2.24 -13.56 28.70
CA LYS A 548 -3.15 -14.61 28.24
C LYS A 548 -4.52 -14.05 27.88
N GLU A 549 -5.07 -13.17 28.71
CA GLU A 549 -6.36 -12.53 28.47
C GLU A 549 -6.30 -11.61 27.24
N VAL A 550 -5.26 -10.77 27.12
CA VAL A 550 -5.06 -9.90 25.93
C VAL A 550 -4.99 -10.72 24.65
N LEU A 551 -4.15 -11.75 24.61
CA LEU A 551 -4.02 -12.62 23.44
C LEU A 551 -5.33 -13.35 23.14
N THR A 552 -6.04 -13.83 24.16
CA THR A 552 -7.36 -14.48 23.99
C THR A 552 -8.37 -13.53 23.36
N LEU A 553 -8.43 -12.28 23.82
CA LEU A 553 -9.32 -11.26 23.27
C LEU A 553 -8.97 -10.92 21.82
N LEU A 554 -7.68 -10.76 21.49
CA LEU A 554 -7.24 -10.53 20.10
C LEU A 554 -7.56 -11.72 19.20
N ILE A 555 -7.26 -12.94 19.65
CA ILE A 555 -7.58 -14.17 18.93
C ILE A 555 -9.09 -14.28 18.68
N ASN A 556 -9.93 -13.96 19.66
CA ASN A 556 -11.38 -14.01 19.50
C ASN A 556 -11.94 -12.83 18.68
N ALA A 557 -11.23 -11.70 18.65
CA ALA A 557 -11.53 -10.58 17.77
C ALA A 557 -11.08 -10.84 16.32
N ALA A 558 -10.39 -11.95 16.05
CA ALA A 558 -10.05 -12.37 14.70
C ALA A 558 -11.29 -12.70 13.86
N TYR A 559 -11.19 -12.54 12.54
CA TYR A 559 -12.17 -13.11 11.62
C TYR A 559 -12.18 -14.64 11.75
N LYS A 560 -10.98 -15.27 11.77
CA LYS A 560 -10.76 -16.69 12.06
C LYS A 560 -9.73 -16.87 13.19
N PRO A 561 -10.17 -17.10 14.44
CA PRO A 561 -9.28 -17.25 15.61
C PRO A 561 -8.17 -18.30 15.45
N SER A 562 -8.44 -19.39 14.73
CA SER A 562 -7.47 -20.45 14.44
C SER A 562 -6.31 -20.01 13.54
N ARG A 563 -6.52 -19.02 12.66
CA ARG A 563 -5.46 -18.47 11.82
C ARG A 563 -4.50 -17.63 12.64
N VAL A 564 -5.02 -16.73 13.47
CA VAL A 564 -4.21 -15.92 14.39
C VAL A 564 -3.43 -16.79 15.36
N LEU A 565 -4.03 -17.86 15.88
CA LEU A 565 -3.32 -18.84 16.71
C LEU A 565 -2.12 -19.47 16.00
N ARG A 566 -2.26 -19.78 14.70
CA ARG A 566 -1.17 -20.35 13.90
C ARG A 566 -0.03 -19.34 13.70
N GLU A 567 -0.36 -18.07 13.43
CA GLU A 567 0.64 -17.01 13.32
C GLU A 567 1.37 -16.73 14.65
N LEU A 568 0.67 -16.88 15.78
CA LEU A 568 1.24 -16.71 17.12
C LEU A 568 1.94 -17.98 17.65
N GLN A 569 1.86 -19.10 16.93
CA GLN A 569 2.47 -20.36 17.34
C GLN A 569 3.99 -20.31 17.16
N LEU A 570 4.74 -20.67 18.19
CA LEU A 570 6.20 -20.82 18.10
C LEU A 570 6.53 -22.22 17.52
N ASP A 571 7.41 -22.28 16.51
CA ASP A 571 7.97 -23.53 16.00
C ASP A 571 8.95 -24.14 17.02
N GLU A 572 8.97 -25.48 17.11
CA GLU A 572 9.61 -26.26 18.18
C GLU A 572 11.15 -26.15 18.27
N GLU A 573 11.83 -25.37 17.43
CA GLU A 573 13.31 -25.41 17.31
C GLU A 573 14.08 -24.23 17.93
N ALA A 574 13.44 -23.23 18.54
CA ALA A 574 14.18 -22.18 19.23
C ALA A 574 14.45 -22.56 20.69
N ARG A 575 15.74 -22.56 21.10
CA ARG A 575 16.20 -22.60 22.51
C ARG A 575 15.72 -21.36 23.28
N TRP A 576 14.42 -21.24 23.51
CA TRP A 576 13.80 -20.12 24.20
C TRP A 576 13.78 -20.38 25.71
N GLN A 577 14.40 -19.50 26.49
CA GLN A 577 14.37 -19.53 27.97
C GLN A 577 13.13 -18.81 28.55
N GLY A 578 12.01 -18.81 27.84
CA GLY A 578 10.77 -18.17 28.30
C GLY A 578 9.70 -19.15 28.77
N GLN A 579 8.54 -18.62 29.15
CA GLN A 579 7.37 -19.40 29.58
C GLN A 579 6.45 -19.66 28.39
N GLY A 580 6.12 -20.93 28.13
CA GLY A 580 5.12 -21.32 27.14
C GLY A 580 3.71 -21.34 27.74
N GLU A 581 2.71 -20.92 26.96
CA GLU A 581 1.30 -20.97 27.34
C GLU A 581 0.48 -21.58 26.21
N THR A 582 -0.48 -22.44 26.54
CA THR A 582 -1.43 -22.97 25.56
C THR A 582 -2.66 -22.08 25.48
N LEU A 583 -2.87 -21.49 24.31
CA LEU A 583 -4.05 -20.70 23.98
C LEU A 583 -5.04 -21.56 23.18
N LYS A 584 -6.34 -21.31 23.35
CA LYS A 584 -7.41 -21.96 22.59
C LYS A 584 -8.34 -20.88 22.03
N ALA A 585 -8.68 -21.02 20.76
CA ALA A 585 -9.73 -20.25 20.14
C ALA A 585 -11.08 -20.74 20.65
N LYS A 586 -12.01 -19.82 20.88
CA LYS A 586 -13.42 -20.16 21.13
C LYS A 586 -14.22 -20.19 19.85
#